data_AF-A0A3C0IW38-F1
#
_entry.id   AF-A0A3C0IW38-F1
#
_cell.length_a   1.000
_cell.length_b   1.000
_cell.length_c   1.000
_cell.angle_alpha   90.00
_cell.angle_beta   90.00
_cell.angle_gamma   90.00
#
_symmetry.space_group_name_H-M   'P 1'
#
loop_
_entity.id
_entity.type
_entity.pdbx_description
1 polymer ?
#
loop_
_entity_poly.entity_id
_entity_poly.type
_entity_poly.pdbx_seq_one_letter_code
_entity_poly.pdbx_strand_id
1 'polypeptide(L)'
;VEYRFTIAEIGGVKIGSALFADVGNIWNLQATAANPKSEINIRRLWRDLAIATGTSIRLDFDYFLIRLDFALKMKDPARLSNNGWLSLKDFTWRNTEFDLPGRAVRNNYAFQLGIGLPF
;
A
#
# COMPACT_ATOMS: atom_id res chain seq x y z
N VAL A 1 -8.32 -6.51 2.45
CA VAL A 1 -9.35 -6.62 3.52
C VAL A 1 -9.49 -5.26 4.17
N GLU A 2 -10.70 -4.89 4.59
CA GLU A 2 -10.98 -3.55 5.10
C GLU A 2 -12.02 -3.61 6.22
N TYR A 3 -11.80 -2.84 7.27
CA TYR A 3 -12.72 -2.64 8.39
C TYR A 3 -13.07 -1.16 8.50
N ARG A 4 -14.36 -0.83 8.37
CA ARG A 4 -14.87 0.55 8.35
C ARG A 4 -15.63 0.84 9.64
N PHE A 5 -15.45 2.04 10.18
CA PHE A 5 -16.15 2.48 11.38
C PHE A 5 -16.39 4.00 11.35
N THR A 6 -17.45 4.42 12.02
CA THR A 6 -17.75 5.85 12.22
C THR A 6 -16.98 6.34 13.44
N ILE A 7 -16.28 7.46 13.29
CA ILE A 7 -15.59 8.12 14.41
C ILE A 7 -16.56 9.04 15.14
N ALA A 8 -17.22 9.92 14.41
CA ALA A 8 -18.11 10.94 14.97
C ALA A 8 -19.05 11.50 13.90
N GLU A 9 -20.08 12.18 14.35
CA GLU A 9 -20.93 13.05 13.54
C GLU A 9 -20.90 14.45 14.15
N ILE A 10 -20.43 15.44 13.41
CA ILE A 10 -20.23 16.80 13.91
C ILE A 10 -20.89 17.78 12.94
N GLY A 11 -21.91 18.50 13.40
CA GLY A 11 -22.57 19.54 12.62
C GLY A 11 -23.17 19.04 11.30
N GLY A 12 -23.69 17.80 11.27
CA GLY A 12 -24.26 17.16 10.08
C GLY A 12 -23.24 16.46 9.17
N VAL A 13 -21.94 16.63 9.42
CA VAL A 13 -20.88 15.93 8.67
C VAL A 13 -20.54 14.61 9.37
N LYS A 14 -20.63 13.49 8.64
CA LYS A 14 -20.21 12.18 9.15
C LYS A 14 -18.72 11.98 8.92
N ILE A 15 -18.02 11.66 9.99
CA ILE A 15 -16.58 11.38 9.98
C ILE A 15 -16.42 9.87 10.13
N GLY A 16 -16.01 9.22 9.05
CA GLY A 16 -15.70 7.80 9.00
C GLY A 16 -14.20 7.56 8.95
N SER A 17 -13.79 6.34 9.30
CA SER A 17 -12.45 5.84 9.07
C SER A 17 -12.51 4.38 8.66
N ALA A 18 -11.43 3.91 8.04
CA ALA A 18 -11.26 2.51 7.74
C ALA A 18 -9.82 2.09 7.96
N LEU A 19 -9.61 0.91 8.54
CA LEU A 19 -8.34 0.21 8.53
C LEU A 19 -8.36 -0.82 7.41
N PHE A 20 -7.31 -0.85 6.61
CA PHE A 20 -7.22 -1.78 5.48
C PHE A 20 -5.86 -2.44 5.37
N ALA A 21 -5.85 -3.62 4.78
CA ALA A 21 -4.65 -4.36 4.43
C ALA A 21 -4.82 -4.95 3.02
N ASP A 22 -3.90 -4.58 2.13
CA ASP A 22 -3.90 -4.98 0.73
C ASP A 22 -2.70 -5.87 0.46
N VAL A 23 -2.93 -6.93 -0.31
CA VAL A 23 -1.92 -7.93 -0.65
C VAL A 23 -2.00 -8.20 -2.14
N GLY A 24 -0.87 -8.12 -2.84
CA GLY A 24 -0.83 -8.37 -4.27
C GLY A 24 0.56 -8.31 -4.84
N ASN A 25 0.71 -8.79 -6.07
CA ASN A 25 1.90 -8.61 -6.88
C ASN A 25 1.54 -8.76 -8.36
N ILE A 26 2.43 -8.35 -9.25
CA ILE A 26 2.30 -8.53 -10.70
C ILE A 26 3.41 -9.45 -11.15
N TRP A 27 3.06 -10.46 -11.94
CA TRP A 27 3.98 -11.45 -12.48
C TRP A 27 3.87 -11.53 -14.01
N ASN A 28 4.96 -11.94 -14.64
CA ASN A 28 4.96 -12.33 -16.03
C ASN A 28 4.58 -13.81 -16.17
N LEU A 29 4.03 -14.19 -17.33
CA LEU A 29 3.77 -15.60 -17.66
C LEU A 29 5.06 -16.37 -17.95
N GLN A 30 6.07 -15.69 -18.49
CA GLN A 30 7.38 -16.24 -18.80
C GLN A 30 8.47 -15.30 -18.30
N ALA A 31 9.59 -15.86 -17.86
CA ALA A 31 10.76 -15.10 -17.47
C ALA A 31 11.41 -14.46 -18.71
N THR A 32 11.98 -13.27 -18.55
CA THR A 32 12.78 -12.62 -19.59
C THR A 32 14.24 -12.59 -19.18
N ALA A 33 15.17 -12.53 -20.15
CA ALA A 33 16.60 -12.45 -19.86
C ALA A 33 16.96 -11.24 -18.97
N ALA A 34 16.22 -10.14 -19.10
CA ALA A 34 16.37 -8.94 -18.27
C ALA A 34 15.83 -9.13 -16.84
N ASN A 35 14.79 -9.96 -16.64
CA ASN A 35 14.16 -10.20 -15.35
C ASN A 35 13.87 -11.70 -15.15
N PRO A 36 14.90 -12.51 -14.84
CA PRO A 36 14.83 -13.98 -14.81
C PRO A 36 14.05 -14.56 -13.62
N LYS A 37 13.45 -13.68 -12.78
CA LYS A 37 12.69 -14.02 -11.58
C LYS A 37 11.29 -13.38 -11.58
N SER A 38 10.85 -12.84 -12.72
CA SER A 38 9.58 -12.12 -12.87
C SER A 38 8.39 -13.05 -13.14
N GLU A 39 8.65 -14.32 -13.43
CA GLU A 39 7.63 -15.31 -13.71
C GLU A 39 6.80 -15.69 -12.46
N ILE A 40 5.53 -16.01 -12.68
CA ILE A 40 4.71 -16.59 -11.61
C ILE A 40 5.27 -17.96 -11.21
N ASN A 41 5.57 -18.15 -9.94
CA ASN A 41 6.09 -19.41 -9.43
C ASN A 41 5.50 -19.71 -8.05
N ILE A 42 4.74 -20.81 -7.98
CA ILE A 42 3.95 -21.21 -6.80
C ILE A 42 4.85 -21.40 -5.57
N ARG A 43 6.10 -21.85 -5.74
CA ARG A 43 7.03 -22.08 -4.62
C ARG A 43 7.50 -20.78 -3.95
N ARG A 44 7.48 -19.66 -4.67
CA ARG A 44 7.92 -18.34 -4.17
C ARG A 44 6.76 -17.36 -3.98
N LEU A 45 5.52 -17.77 -4.22
CA LEU A 45 4.36 -16.88 -4.24
C LEU A 45 4.26 -16.07 -2.93
N TRP A 46 4.46 -16.71 -1.78
CA TRP A 46 4.50 -16.06 -0.47
C TRP A 46 5.59 -15.00 -0.31
N ARG A 47 6.73 -15.16 -0.97
CA ARG A 47 7.85 -14.21 -0.94
C ARG A 47 7.61 -13.04 -1.90
N ASP A 48 6.98 -13.28 -3.03
CA ASP A 48 6.77 -12.27 -4.06
C ASP A 48 5.59 -11.34 -3.77
N LEU A 49 4.69 -11.70 -2.86
CA LEU A 49 3.57 -10.83 -2.48
C LEU A 49 4.04 -9.54 -1.79
N ALA A 50 3.59 -8.40 -2.29
CA ALA A 50 3.65 -7.13 -1.57
C ALA A 50 2.46 -7.02 -0.62
N ILE A 51 2.70 -6.45 0.57
CA ILE A 51 1.68 -6.24 1.60
C ILE A 51 1.74 -4.78 2.03
N ALA A 52 0.61 -4.10 1.98
CA ALA A 52 0.44 -2.75 2.49
C ALA A 52 -0.67 -2.75 3.54
N THR A 53 -0.52 -1.92 4.57
CA THR A 53 -1.57 -1.68 5.56
C THR A 53 -1.76 -0.18 5.71
N GLY A 54 -3.01 0.25 5.83
CA GLY A 54 -3.31 1.66 5.89
C GLY A 54 -4.53 1.98 6.71
N THR A 55 -4.73 3.29 6.87
CA THR A 55 -5.91 3.88 7.47
C THR A 55 -6.44 4.98 6.55
N SER A 56 -7.72 5.24 6.61
CA SER A 56 -8.36 6.33 5.90
C SER A 56 -9.18 7.21 6.82
N ILE A 57 -9.34 8.46 6.44
CA ILE A 57 -10.33 9.38 7.01
C ILE A 57 -11.29 9.74 5.89
N ARG A 58 -12.58 9.63 6.18
CA ARG A 58 -13.67 9.95 5.27
C ARG A 58 -14.54 11.04 5.90
N LEU A 59 -14.78 12.10 5.15
CA LEU A 59 -15.68 13.19 5.51
C LEU A 59 -16.84 13.17 4.52
N ASP A 60 -18.04 12.88 5.00
CA ASP A 60 -19.26 12.87 4.21
C ASP A 60 -20.01 14.19 4.39
N PHE A 61 -20.02 15.00 3.32
CA PHE A 61 -20.85 16.19 3.20
C PHE A 61 -22.10 15.88 2.34
N ASP A 62 -23.07 16.78 2.33
CA ASP A 62 -24.35 16.58 1.63
C ASP A 62 -24.20 16.35 0.13
N TYR A 63 -23.22 16.99 -0.51
CA TYR A 63 -23.05 16.99 -1.97
C TYR A 63 -21.79 16.29 -2.47
N PHE A 64 -20.86 15.94 -1.57
CA PHE A 64 -19.62 15.25 -1.92
C PHE A 64 -19.00 14.64 -0.67
N LEU A 65 -18.10 13.69 -0.86
CA LEU A 65 -17.27 13.16 0.20
C LEU A 65 -15.80 13.40 -0.12
N ILE A 66 -15.00 13.59 0.92
CA ILE A 66 -13.54 13.64 0.84
C ILE A 66 -12.98 12.43 1.54
N ARG A 67 -11.95 11.84 0.94
CA ARG A 67 -11.18 10.74 1.51
C ARG A 67 -9.71 11.07 1.51
N LEU A 68 -9.08 10.87 2.67
CA LEU A 68 -7.63 10.86 2.79
C LEU A 68 -7.21 9.46 3.22
N ASP A 69 -6.52 8.75 2.34
CA ASP A 69 -5.99 7.42 2.60
C ASP A 69 -4.48 7.52 2.84
N PHE A 70 -4.00 6.85 3.90
CA PHE A 70 -2.59 6.70 4.22
C PHE A 70 -2.24 5.23 4.36
N ALA A 71 -1.19 4.78 3.68
CA ALA A 71 -0.76 3.38 3.73
C ALA A 71 0.75 3.26 3.92
N LEU A 72 1.16 2.21 4.64
CA LEU A 72 2.55 1.79 4.83
C LEU A 72 2.81 0.48 4.11
N LYS A 73 3.97 0.37 3.46
CA LYS A 73 4.44 -0.84 2.78
C LYS A 73 5.11 -1.79 3.76
N MET A 74 4.29 -2.66 4.37
CA MET A 74 4.73 -3.66 5.35
C MET A 74 5.61 -4.73 4.72
N LYS A 75 5.35 -5.13 3.48
CA LYS A 75 6.19 -6.06 2.72
C LYS A 75 6.34 -5.58 1.29
N ASP A 76 7.57 -5.48 0.83
CA ASP A 76 7.92 -5.13 -0.56
C ASP A 76 8.89 -6.20 -1.08
N PRO A 77 8.52 -7.00 -2.10
CA PRO A 77 9.37 -8.05 -2.64
C PRO A 77 10.67 -7.52 -3.28
N ALA A 78 10.73 -6.22 -3.61
CA ALA A 78 11.91 -5.61 -4.18
C ALA A 78 12.88 -5.05 -3.11
N ARG A 79 12.49 -5.04 -1.83
CA ARG A 79 13.37 -4.64 -0.71
C ARG A 79 14.38 -5.76 -0.41
N LEU A 80 15.66 -5.41 -0.36
CA LEU A 80 16.77 -6.35 -0.20
C LEU A 80 16.95 -6.84 1.25
N SER A 81 16.64 -6.00 2.23
CA SER A 81 16.73 -6.35 3.65
C SER A 81 15.50 -7.16 4.12
N ASN A 82 15.70 -7.94 5.19
CA ASN A 82 14.64 -8.61 5.95
C ASN A 82 13.61 -9.40 5.11
N ASN A 83 14.04 -10.04 4.02
CA ASN A 83 13.17 -10.77 3.08
C ASN A 83 11.97 -9.94 2.57
N GLY A 84 12.19 -8.64 2.37
CA GLY A 84 11.18 -7.70 1.91
C GLY A 84 10.28 -7.13 3.01
N TRP A 85 10.33 -7.65 4.23
CA TRP A 85 9.53 -7.14 5.35
C TRP A 85 10.09 -5.83 5.90
N LEU A 86 9.19 -4.94 6.31
CA LEU A 86 9.54 -3.71 6.99
C LEU A 86 10.10 -4.03 8.38
N SER A 87 11.32 -3.56 8.69
CA SER A 87 11.83 -3.55 10.05
C SER A 87 11.19 -2.38 10.80
N LEU A 88 10.46 -2.67 11.88
CA LEU A 88 9.92 -1.62 12.76
C LEU A 88 11.02 -0.93 13.58
N LYS A 89 12.13 -1.63 13.86
CA LYS A 89 13.27 -1.09 14.62
C LYS A 89 14.09 -0.11 13.79
N ASP A 90 14.25 -0.41 12.49
CA ASP A 90 15.06 0.37 11.56
C ASP A 90 14.18 1.09 10.53
N PHE A 91 12.99 1.51 10.96
CA PHE A 91 12.00 2.08 10.07
C PHE A 91 12.51 3.39 9.44
N THR A 92 12.46 3.45 8.11
CA THR A 92 12.75 4.65 7.33
C THR A 92 11.55 5.06 6.50
N TRP A 93 11.33 6.36 6.31
CA TRP A 93 10.25 6.88 5.47
C TRP A 93 10.53 6.68 3.97
N ARG A 94 11.81 6.74 3.58
CA ARG A 94 12.30 6.58 2.21
C ARG A 94 13.23 5.39 2.18
N ASN A 95 13.00 4.45 1.26
CA ASN A 95 13.86 3.30 1.06
C ASN A 95 14.76 3.52 -0.16
N THR A 96 16.05 3.26 0.02
CA THR A 96 17.08 3.28 -1.04
C THR A 96 17.50 1.88 -1.48
N GLU A 97 16.92 0.83 -0.90
CA GLU A 97 17.31 -0.57 -1.10
C GLU A 97 16.52 -1.20 -2.26
N PHE A 98 16.91 -0.90 -3.50
CA PHE A 98 16.44 -1.63 -4.68
C PHE A 98 17.60 -1.90 -5.65
N ASP A 99 17.73 -3.15 -6.11
CA ASP A 99 18.70 -3.57 -7.13
C ASP A 99 18.19 -3.28 -8.56
N LEU A 100 17.77 -2.03 -8.79
CA LEU A 100 17.36 -1.55 -10.11
C LEU A 100 18.43 -0.61 -10.65
N PRO A 101 18.82 -0.72 -11.94
CA PRO A 101 19.74 0.22 -12.56
C PRO A 101 19.13 1.63 -12.51
N GLY A 102 19.75 2.52 -11.74
CA GLY A 102 19.20 3.83 -11.39
C GLY A 102 18.44 3.77 -10.07
N ARG A 103 19.13 4.11 -8.97
CA ARG A 103 18.67 4.11 -7.58
C ARG A 103 17.28 4.77 -7.41
N ALA A 104 16.23 3.99 -7.62
CA ALA A 104 14.87 4.46 -7.50
C ALA A 104 14.54 4.62 -6.02
N VAL A 105 14.62 5.84 -5.51
CA VAL A 105 14.18 6.16 -4.15
C VAL A 105 12.66 6.02 -4.11
N ARG A 106 12.16 5.04 -3.36
CA ARG A 106 10.71 4.85 -3.15
C ARG A 106 10.34 5.12 -1.70
N ASN A 107 9.18 5.73 -1.50
CA ASN A 107 8.64 5.93 -0.16
C ASN A 107 8.09 4.60 0.39
N ASN A 108 8.29 4.37 1.69
CA ASN A 108 7.69 3.27 2.44
C ASN A 108 6.23 3.56 2.83
N TYR A 109 5.72 4.73 2.44
CA TYR A 109 4.35 5.16 2.64
C TYR A 109 3.73 5.65 1.33
N ALA A 110 2.40 5.71 1.31
CA ALA A 110 1.60 6.29 0.26
C ALA A 110 0.51 7.17 0.88
N PHE A 111 0.21 8.29 0.23
CA PHE A 111 -0.93 9.13 0.53
C PHE A 111 -1.79 9.25 -0.72
N GLN A 112 -3.10 9.26 -0.52
CA GLN A 112 -4.06 9.48 -1.58
C GLN A 112 -5.18 10.38 -1.09
N LEU A 113 -5.54 11.35 -1.94
CA LEU A 113 -6.72 12.18 -1.76
C LEU A 113 -7.76 11.75 -2.79
N GLY A 114 -8.96 11.45 -2.33
CA GLY A 114 -10.11 11.12 -3.16
C GLY A 114 -11.27 12.08 -2.89
N ILE A 115 -11.98 12.45 -3.95
CA ILE A 115 -13.24 13.20 -3.87
C ILE A 115 -14.30 12.36 -4.57
N GLY A 116 -15.40 12.07 -3.87
CA GLY A 116 -16.53 11.33 -4.41
C GLY A 116 -17.76 12.22 -4.50
N LEU A 117 -18.55 12.05 -5.55
CA LEU A 117 -19.85 12.68 -5.70
C LEU A 117 -20.94 11.64 -5.34
N PRO A 118 -22.01 12.03 -4.62
CA PRO A 118 -23.19 11.21 -4.48
C PRO A 118 -23.84 11.07 -5.87
N PHE A 119 -24.13 9.84 -6.27
CA PHE A 119 -24.98 9.54 -7.44
C PHE A 119 -26.39 9.23 -6.96
#